data_AF-N9VBR7-F1
#
_entry.id   AF-N9VBR7-F1
#
_cell.length_a   1.000
_cell.length_b   1.000
_cell.length_c   1.000
_cell.angle_alpha   90.00
_cell.angle_beta   90.00
_cell.angle_gamma   90.00
#
_symmetry.space_group_name_H-M   'P 1'
#
loop_
_entity.id
_entity.type
_entity.pdbx_description
1 polymer ?
#
loop_
_entity_poly.entity_id
_entity_poly.type
_entity_poly.pdbx_seq_one_letter_code
_entity_poly.pdbx_strand_id
1 'polypeptide(L)'
;MNRFILARREALLCLGLALLYFIAWYASAYAVPEAIALWGIPLWFLLSCMVMPLLFIALCAFMVERLFVEVDLNDTEPGDES
;
A
#
# COMPACT_ATOMS: atom_id res chain seq x y z
N MET A 1 22.51 -10.91 -13.56
CA MET A 1 23.06 -10.31 -12.31
C MET A 1 22.01 -9.30 -11.82
N ASN A 2 21.26 -9.36 -10.72
CA ASN A 2 21.12 -10.25 -9.56
C ASN A 2 19.63 -10.19 -9.14
N ARG A 3 18.87 -11.29 -9.26
CA ARG A 3 17.48 -11.44 -8.77
C ARG A 3 17.25 -10.97 -7.32
N PHE A 4 18.30 -11.00 -6.49
CA PHE A 4 18.27 -10.50 -5.12
C PHE A 4 18.11 -8.97 -5.03
N ILE A 5 18.60 -8.21 -6.00
CA ILE A 5 18.47 -6.74 -6.03
C ILE A 5 17.04 -6.33 -6.41
N LEU A 6 16.42 -7.09 -7.31
CA LEU A 6 15.02 -6.93 -7.67
C LEU A 6 14.11 -7.24 -6.48
N ALA A 7 14.30 -8.41 -5.86
CA ALA A 7 13.55 -8.82 -4.67
C ALA A 7 13.69 -7.81 -3.50
N ARG A 8 14.88 -7.23 -3.29
CA ARG A 8 15.06 -6.20 -2.24
C ARG A 8 14.30 -4.90 -2.58
N ARG A 9 14.25 -4.51 -3.85
CA ARG A 9 13.55 -3.30 -4.30
C ARG A 9 12.05 -3.46 -4.12
N GLU A 10 11.50 -4.60 -4.54
CA GLU A 10 10.09 -4.94 -4.35
C GLU A 10 9.74 -5.02 -2.86
N ALA A 11 10.58 -5.65 -2.04
CA ALA A 11 10.37 -5.71 -0.60
C ALA A 11 10.37 -4.31 0.04
N LEU A 12 11.25 -3.40 -0.38
CA LEU A 12 11.28 -2.02 0.08
C LEU A 12 10.03 -1.24 -0.35
N LEU A 13 9.50 -1.50 -1.55
CA LEU A 13 8.24 -0.92 -2.00
C LEU A 13 7.07 -1.41 -1.13
N CYS A 14 6.92 -2.72 -0.93
CA CYS A 14 5.90 -3.28 -0.04
C CYS A 14 6.02 -2.73 1.39
N LEU A 15 7.25 -2.60 1.91
CA LEU A 15 7.50 -2.01 3.22
C LEU A 15 7.05 -0.54 3.26
N GLY A 16 7.36 0.24 2.23
CA GLY A 16 6.93 1.64 2.10
C GLY A 16 5.41 1.77 2.03
N LEU A 17 4.73 0.90 1.29
CA LEU A 17 3.25 0.86 1.24
C LEU A 17 2.66 0.52 2.61
N ALA A 18 3.20 -0.49 3.30
CA ALA A 18 2.73 -0.87 4.62
C ALA A 18 2.92 0.27 5.64
N LEU A 19 4.02 1.01 5.55
CA LEU A 19 4.27 2.17 6.41
C LEU A 19 3.29 3.31 6.13
N LEU A 20 3.04 3.63 4.86
CA LEU A 20 2.05 4.62 4.43
C LEU A 20 0.63 4.23 4.85
N TYR A 21 0.26 2.96 4.70
CA TYR A 21 -0.99 2.40 5.22
C TYR A 21 -1.15 2.72 6.70
N PHE A 22 -0.11 2.42 7.48
CA PHE A 22 -0.13 2.58 8.93
C PHE A 22 -0.25 4.06 9.33
N ILE A 23 0.48 4.95 8.66
CA ILE A 23 0.43 6.39 8.88
C ILE A 23 -0.96 6.94 8.54
N ALA A 24 -1.54 6.55 7.40
CA ALA A 24 -2.86 7.03 6.98
C ALA A 24 -3.97 6.53 7.93
N TRP A 25 -3.90 5.27 8.36
CA TRP A 25 -4.81 4.74 9.37
C TRP A 25 -4.69 5.48 10.71
N TYR A 26 -3.46 5.70 11.18
CA TYR A 26 -3.18 6.43 12.42
C TYR A 26 -3.65 7.89 12.33
N ALA A 27 -3.42 8.54 11.19
CA ALA A 27 -3.90 9.89 10.92
C ALA A 27 -5.44 9.95 10.95
N SER A 28 -6.14 8.98 10.38
CA SER A 28 -7.61 8.91 10.50
C SER A 28 -8.10 8.67 11.93
N ALA A 29 -7.39 7.87 12.72
CA ALA A 29 -7.75 7.64 14.12
C ALA A 29 -7.58 8.91 14.98
N TYR A 30 -6.52 9.69 14.74
CA TYR A 30 -6.21 10.90 15.53
C TYR A 30 -6.82 12.20 14.99
N ALA A 31 -7.09 12.28 13.68
CA ALA A 31 -7.72 13.46 13.07
C ALA A 31 -9.20 13.60 13.47
N VAL A 32 -9.81 12.53 13.98
CA VAL A 32 -11.23 12.51 14.37
C VAL A 32 -11.32 12.55 15.89
N PRO A 33 -11.83 13.64 16.48
CA PRO A 33 -12.04 13.72 17.92
C PRO A 33 -13.01 12.63 18.39
N GLU A 34 -12.57 11.85 19.36
CA GLU A 34 -13.36 10.80 20.04
C GLU A 34 -14.60 11.35 20.79
N ALA A 35 -14.63 12.67 21.03
CA ALA A 35 -15.78 13.38 21.61
C ALA A 35 -17.02 13.40 20.70
N ILE A 36 -16.88 13.07 19.42
CA ILE A 36 -17.96 13.07 18.45
C ILE A 36 -18.53 11.64 18.39
N ALA A 37 -19.65 11.43 19.08
CA ALA A 37 -20.42 10.19 19.00
C ALA A 37 -21.66 10.43 18.12
N LEU A 38 -21.80 9.64 17.06
CA LEU A 38 -23.01 9.65 16.23
C LEU A 38 -23.83 8.43 16.61
N TRP A 39 -25.07 8.61 17.05
CA TRP A 39 -25.98 7.48 17.31
C TRP A 39 -25.49 6.48 18.39
N GLY A 40 -24.72 6.95 19.38
CA GLY A 40 -24.26 6.12 20.50
C GLY A 40 -23.02 5.26 20.22
N ILE A 41 -22.45 5.36 19.01
CA ILE A 41 -21.18 4.74 18.64
C ILE A 41 -20.16 5.83 18.27
N PRO A 42 -18.88 5.63 18.61
CA PRO A 42 -17.86 6.61 18.34
C PRO A 42 -17.71 6.83 16.83
N LEU A 43 -17.71 8.10 16.39
CA LEU A 43 -17.61 8.44 14.97
C LEU A 43 -16.29 7.94 14.36
N TRP A 44 -15.21 7.88 15.15
CA TRP A 44 -13.91 7.35 14.71
C TRP A 44 -13.98 5.88 14.26
N PHE A 45 -14.90 5.07 14.81
CA PHE A 45 -15.11 3.68 14.40
C PHE A 45 -15.78 3.62 13.02
N LEU A 46 -16.82 4.44 12.81
CA LEU A 46 -17.50 4.55 11.53
C LEU A 46 -16.56 5.07 10.43
N LEU A 47 -15.71 6.04 10.80
CA LEU A 47 -14.65 6.54 9.93
C LEU A 47 -13.60 5.46 9.66
N SER A 48 -13.16 4.69 10.67
CA SER A 48 -12.27 3.56 10.46
C SER A 48 -12.85 2.53 9.49
N CYS A 49 -14.17 2.28 9.56
CA CYS A 49 -14.88 1.38 8.64
C CYS A 49 -14.92 1.88 7.19
N MET A 50 -14.93 3.20 6.96
CA MET A 50 -14.87 3.80 5.60
C MET A 50 -13.43 4.03 5.13
N VAL A 51 -12.53 4.34 6.04
CA VAL A 51 -11.10 4.52 5.78
C VAL A 51 -10.47 3.20 5.38
N MET A 52 -10.77 2.10 6.04
CA MET A 52 -10.20 0.79 5.73
C MET A 52 -10.39 0.35 4.26
N PRO A 53 -11.60 0.42 3.66
CA PRO A 53 -11.79 0.15 2.24
C PRO A 53 -11.18 1.23 1.33
N LEU A 54 -11.28 2.52 1.68
CA LEU A 54 -10.68 3.59 0.87
C LEU A 54 -9.15 3.46 0.79
N LEU A 55 -8.55 3.11 1.93
CA LEU A 55 -7.12 2.94 2.10
C LEU A 55 -6.65 1.66 1.40
N PHE A 56 -7.46 0.59 1.43
CA PHE A 56 -7.23 -0.61 0.61
C PHE A 56 -7.21 -0.27 -0.89
N ILE A 57 -8.19 0.50 -1.37
CA ILE A 57 -8.24 0.95 -2.78
C ILE A 57 -7.01 1.80 -3.13
N ALA A 58 -6.62 2.74 -2.27
CA ALA A 58 -5.43 3.57 -2.49
C ALA A 58 -4.13 2.73 -2.53
N LEU A 59 -4.00 1.73 -1.64
CA LEU A 59 -2.89 0.78 -1.67
C LEU A 59 -2.87 -0.02 -2.97
N CYS A 60 -4.02 -0.52 -3.42
CA CYS A 60 -4.13 -1.25 -4.68
C CYS A 60 -3.76 -0.35 -5.87
N ALA A 61 -4.25 0.90 -5.90
CA ALA A 61 -3.92 1.85 -6.96
C ALA A 61 -2.41 2.18 -6.99
N PHE A 62 -1.82 2.45 -5.83
CA PHE A 62 -0.38 2.75 -5.73
C PHE A 62 0.49 1.52 -6.01
N MET A 63 0.05 0.33 -5.59
CA MET A 63 0.68 -0.93 -5.99
C MET A 63 0.63 -1.08 -7.51
N VAL A 64 -0.51 -0.84 -8.16
CA VAL A 64 -0.60 -0.88 -9.63
C VAL A 64 0.33 0.15 -10.25
N GLU A 65 0.34 1.42 -9.81
CA GLU A 65 1.24 2.45 -10.36
C GLU A 65 2.74 2.13 -10.20
N ARG A 66 3.14 1.50 -9.09
CA ARG A 66 4.54 1.14 -8.84
C ARG A 66 4.95 -0.20 -9.45
N LEU A 67 4.04 -1.18 -9.47
CA LEU A 67 4.28 -2.54 -9.98
C LEU A 67 4.17 -2.59 -11.51
N PHE A 68 3.37 -1.71 -12.13
CA PHE A 68 3.29 -1.61 -13.60
C PHE A 68 4.43 -0.81 -14.24
N VAL A 69 5.24 -0.07 -13.48
CA VAL A 69 6.27 0.84 -14.04
C VAL A 69 7.69 0.25 -14.04
N GLU A 70 7.96 -0.90 -13.40
CA GLU A 70 9.31 -1.51 -13.42
C GLU A 70 9.31 -3.03 -13.67
N VAL A 71 8.37 -3.55 -14.46
CA VAL A 71 8.63 -4.80 -15.21
C VAL A 71 8.91 -4.42 -16.64
N ASP A 72 10.09 -3.84 -16.87
CA ASP A 72 10.73 -3.95 -18.17
C ASP A 72 11.06 -5.44 -18.30
N LEU A 73 10.22 -6.18 -19.01
CA LEU A 73 10.40 -7.58 -19.43
C LEU A 73 11.59 -7.74 -20.39
N ASN A 74 12.62 -6.92 -20.23
CA ASN A 74 13.90 -7.01 -20.92
C ASN A 74 14.94 -7.63 -19.98
N ASP A 75 14.54 -8.66 -19.23
CA ASP A 75 15.42 -9.80 -19.05
C ASP A 75 15.52 -10.42 -20.45
N THR A 76 16.47 -9.90 -21.22
CA THR A 76 17.00 -10.51 -22.44
C THR A 76 16.99 -12.01 -22.26
N GLU A 77 16.20 -12.72 -23.06
CA GLU A 77 16.34 -14.15 -23.25
C GLU A 77 17.83 -14.43 -23.49
N PRO A 78 18.56 -15.14 -22.62
CA PRO A 78 19.73 -15.81 -23.11
C PRO A 78 19.17 -16.89 -24.03
N GLY A 79 19.46 -16.72 -25.32
CA GLY A 79 19.04 -17.61 -26.38
C GLY A 79 19.15 -19.08 -25.97
N ASP A 80 18.15 -19.81 -26.44
CA ASP A 80 18.29 -21.19 -26.85
C ASP A 80 19.55 -21.31 -27.74
N GLU A 81 20.71 -21.61 -27.14
CA GLU A 81 21.89 -22.02 -27.88
C GLU A 81 22.71 -23.08 -27.12
N SER A 82 22.38 -24.34 -27.50
CA SER A 82 23.17 -25.59 -27.47
C SER A 82 23.41 -26.34 -26.16
#